data_AF-A0AA37SVR7-F1
#
_entry.id   AF-A0AA37SVR7-F1
#
_cell.length_a   1.000
_cell.length_b   1.000
_cell.length_c   1.000
_cell.angle_alpha   90.00
_cell.angle_beta   90.00
_cell.angle_gamma   90.00
#
_symmetry.space_group_name_H-M   'P 1'
#
loop_
_entity.id
_entity.type
_entity.pdbx_description
1 polymer ?
#
loop_
_entity_poly.entity_id
_entity_poly.type
_entity_poly.pdbx_seq_one_letter_code
_entity_poly.pdbx_strand_id
1 'polypeptide(L)'
;MSKLNRVNVIETKTLSNDWYILNKTTFDYLRNDGSWQRQSRETYDRGNGATILLYSLSTQSVILIKQFRYPTFVNGNEDGMLIETPAGLLEQKSPEDAIREEVAEETGFAIEQPVKVLEAYMSPGSVTEKLHFFIASYESTARVSCGGGNVEEGEDIEVFELSIAEALEQIDSGLIKDAKTIMLLQYAALRLFN
;
A
#
# COMPACT_ATOMS: atom_id res chain seq x y z
N MET A 1 2.76 -15.28 -30.62
CA MET A 1 2.91 -16.56 -29.88
C MET A 1 1.68 -16.71 -29.01
N SER A 2 0.87 -17.76 -29.19
CA SER A 2 -0.26 -18.00 -28.31
C SER A 2 0.26 -18.15 -26.88
N LYS A 3 -0.38 -17.47 -25.91
CA LYS A 3 -0.12 -17.74 -24.50
C LYS A 3 -0.51 -19.21 -24.25
N LEU A 4 0.47 -20.11 -24.30
CA LEU A 4 0.28 -21.46 -23.79
C LEU A 4 -0.24 -21.31 -22.37
N ASN A 5 -1.40 -21.90 -22.09
CA ASN A 5 -1.95 -21.90 -20.74
C ASN A 5 -1.05 -22.80 -19.88
N ARG A 6 -0.05 -22.19 -19.22
CA ARG A 6 1.00 -22.88 -18.46
C ARG A 6 0.52 -23.37 -17.08
N VAL A 7 -0.73 -23.12 -16.74
CA VAL A 7 -1.32 -23.43 -15.45
C VAL A 7 -2.62 -24.17 -15.69
N ASN A 8 -2.76 -25.36 -15.11
CA ASN A 8 -4.01 -26.09 -15.05
C ASN A 8 -4.44 -26.22 -13.59
N VAL A 9 -5.47 -25.47 -13.19
CA VAL A 9 -6.00 -25.54 -11.82
C VAL A 9 -6.75 -26.85 -11.65
N ILE A 10 -6.40 -27.60 -10.61
CA ILE A 10 -7.00 -28.90 -10.32
C ILE A 10 -8.05 -28.76 -9.22
N GLU A 11 -7.72 -28.00 -8.18
CA GLU A 11 -8.60 -27.78 -7.04
C GLU A 11 -8.25 -26.46 -6.35
N THR A 12 -9.27 -25.77 -5.86
CA THR A 12 -9.11 -24.67 -4.90
C THR A 12 -9.93 -24.99 -3.67
N LYS A 13 -9.27 -25.03 -2.51
CA LYS A 13 -9.89 -25.24 -1.20
C LYS A 13 -9.80 -23.95 -0.39
N THR A 14 -10.93 -23.44 0.07
CA THR A 14 -10.96 -22.35 1.05
C THR A 14 -10.54 -22.88 2.42
N LEU A 15 -9.48 -22.29 2.97
CA LEU A 15 -8.95 -22.58 4.30
C LEU A 15 -9.55 -21.66 5.36
N SER A 16 -9.77 -20.39 5.00
CA SER A 16 -10.45 -19.40 5.84
C SER A 16 -11.27 -18.44 4.96
N ASN A 17 -12.42 -18.03 5.47
CA ASN A 17 -13.29 -17.01 4.88
C ASN A 17 -13.99 -16.26 6.02
N ASP A 18 -13.17 -15.53 6.77
CA ASP A 18 -13.62 -14.67 7.85
C ASP A 18 -13.53 -13.22 7.34
N TRP A 19 -12.58 -12.43 7.82
CA TRP A 19 -12.36 -11.08 7.29
C TRP A 19 -11.89 -11.03 5.82
N TYR A 20 -10.98 -11.93 5.45
CA TYR A 20 -10.43 -12.07 4.09
C TYR A 20 -10.36 -13.56 3.70
N ILE A 21 -10.17 -13.83 2.41
CA ILE A 21 -10.20 -15.20 1.88
C ILE A 21 -8.79 -15.78 1.85
N LEU A 22 -8.58 -16.90 2.53
CA LEU A 22 -7.38 -17.73 2.40
C LEU A 22 -7.72 -18.99 1.62
N ASN A 23 -7.13 -19.17 0.45
CA ASN A 23 -7.31 -20.35 -0.38
C ASN A 23 -6.01 -21.15 -0.50
N LYS A 24 -6.13 -22.48 -0.56
CA LYS A 24 -5.09 -23.37 -1.06
C LYS A 24 -5.47 -23.86 -2.45
N THR A 25 -4.67 -23.53 -3.45
CA THR A 25 -4.88 -23.97 -4.83
C THR A 25 -3.84 -25.03 -5.19
N THR A 26 -4.32 -26.16 -5.69
CA THR A 26 -3.52 -27.23 -6.27
C THR A 26 -3.63 -27.13 -7.79
N PHE A 27 -2.49 -27.07 -8.48
CA PHE A 27 -2.44 -26.88 -9.94
C PHE A 27 -1.26 -27.64 -10.56
N ASP A 28 -1.38 -27.99 -11.83
CA ASP A 28 -0.27 -28.45 -12.66
C ASP A 28 0.36 -27.24 -13.37
N TYR A 29 1.68 -27.09 -13.26
CA TYR A 29 2.45 -26.01 -13.90
C TYR A 29 3.39 -26.55 -14.95
N LEU A 30 3.30 -26.00 -16.17
CA LEU A 30 4.19 -26.34 -17.28
C LEU A 30 5.54 -25.63 -17.07
N ARG A 31 6.55 -26.41 -16.67
CA ARG A 31 7.94 -25.97 -16.46
C ARG A 31 8.60 -25.55 -17.78
N ASN A 32 9.71 -24.82 -17.70
CA ASN A 32 10.43 -24.34 -18.88
C ASN A 32 11.03 -25.48 -19.74
N ASP A 33 11.26 -26.65 -19.15
CA ASP A 33 11.75 -27.85 -19.83
C ASP A 33 10.63 -28.66 -20.52
N GLY A 34 9.38 -28.18 -20.47
CA GLY A 34 8.21 -28.85 -21.04
C GLY A 34 7.57 -29.90 -20.13
N SER A 35 8.12 -30.16 -18.94
CA SER A 35 7.52 -31.08 -17.98
C SER A 35 6.35 -30.42 -17.22
N TRP A 36 5.32 -31.21 -16.91
CA TRP A 36 4.25 -30.80 -16.01
C TRP A 36 4.60 -31.18 -14.58
N GLN A 37 4.42 -30.23 -13.65
CA GLN A 37 4.60 -30.49 -12.22
C GLN A 37 3.38 -30.06 -11.43
N ARG A 38 2.84 -30.98 -10.62
CA ARG A 38 1.85 -30.71 -9.59
C ARG A 38 2.45 -29.85 -8.49
N GLN A 39 1.82 -28.72 -8.18
CA GLN A 39 2.20 -27.82 -7.10
C GLN A 39 0.96 -27.42 -6.29
N SER A 40 1.19 -26.88 -5.09
CA SER A 40 0.16 -26.20 -4.31
C SER A 40 0.68 -24.88 -3.77
N ARG A 41 -0.18 -23.87 -3.70
CA ARG A 41 0.10 -22.57 -3.05
C ARG A 41 -1.07 -22.15 -2.19
N GLU A 42 -0.75 -21.44 -1.11
CA GLU A 42 -1.73 -20.67 -0.36
C GLU A 42 -1.70 -19.23 -0.86
N THR A 43 -2.89 -18.66 -1.04
CA THR A 43 -3.09 -17.27 -1.46
C THR A 43 -4.03 -16.60 -0.49
N TYR A 44 -3.56 -15.54 0.17
CA TYR A 44 -4.35 -14.69 1.02
C TYR A 44 -4.84 -13.48 0.23
N ASP A 45 -6.15 -13.42 0.04
CA ASP A 45 -6.82 -12.40 -0.77
C ASP A 45 -7.48 -11.35 0.11
N ARG A 46 -6.81 -10.20 0.20
CA ARG A 46 -7.22 -9.04 0.99
C ARG A 46 -7.83 -7.92 0.14
N GLY A 47 -7.99 -8.16 -1.17
CA GLY A 47 -8.28 -7.11 -2.14
C GLY A 47 -7.04 -6.32 -2.57
N ASN A 48 -7.28 -5.30 -3.37
CA ASN A 48 -6.27 -4.33 -3.81
C ASN A 48 -6.50 -3.00 -3.09
N GLY A 49 -5.48 -2.15 -3.10
CA GLY A 49 -5.56 -0.83 -2.48
C GLY A 49 -4.88 0.26 -3.30
N ALA A 50 -4.95 1.47 -2.77
CA ALA A 50 -4.26 2.63 -3.28
C ALA A 50 -3.51 3.35 -2.15
N THR A 51 -2.45 4.06 -2.50
CA THR A 51 -1.68 4.88 -1.55
C THR A 51 -1.18 6.14 -2.23
N ILE A 52 -1.00 7.22 -1.47
CA ILE A 52 -0.57 8.51 -2.00
C ILE A 52 0.49 9.18 -1.13
N LEU A 53 1.45 9.86 -1.77
CA LEU A 53 2.32 10.81 -1.10
C LEU A 53 1.91 12.24 -1.45
N LEU A 54 1.56 13.02 -0.43
CA LEU A 54 1.39 14.46 -0.59
C LEU A 54 2.74 15.14 -0.44
N TYR A 55 3.04 16.09 -1.34
CA TYR A 55 4.31 16.81 -1.33
C TYR A 55 4.13 18.31 -1.56
N SER A 56 5.08 19.10 -1.05
CA SER A 56 5.17 20.55 -1.29
C SER A 56 6.56 20.90 -1.81
N LEU A 57 6.63 21.44 -3.04
CA LEU A 57 7.91 21.85 -3.63
C LEU A 57 8.47 23.12 -2.98
N SER A 58 7.61 23.99 -2.46
CA SER A 58 8.02 25.26 -1.86
C SER A 58 8.71 25.07 -0.52
N THR A 59 8.25 24.10 0.27
CA THR A 59 8.80 23.77 1.59
C THR A 59 9.70 22.54 1.59
N GLN A 60 9.76 21.81 0.47
CA GLN A 60 10.43 20.51 0.36
C GLN A 60 9.92 19.48 1.38
N SER A 61 8.62 19.53 1.65
CA SER A 61 7.95 18.72 2.65
C SER A 61 7.10 17.61 2.04
N VAL A 62 6.80 16.60 2.86
CA VAL A 62 5.83 15.55 2.60
C VAL A 62 4.90 15.35 3.79
N ILE A 63 3.67 14.91 3.53
CA ILE A 63 2.74 14.47 4.58
C ILE A 63 2.82 12.96 4.71
N LEU A 64 2.99 12.50 5.95
CA LEU A 64 2.94 11.11 6.34
C LEU A 64 1.94 10.93 7.48
N ILE A 65 1.59 9.68 7.73
CA ILE A 65 0.73 9.29 8.83
C ILE A 65 1.43 8.27 9.71
N LYS A 66 0.99 8.14 10.96
CA LYS A 66 1.44 7.11 11.89
C LYS A 66 0.25 6.47 12.58
N GLN A 67 0.16 5.15 12.49
CA GLN A 67 -0.96 4.37 13.03
C GLN A 67 -0.50 3.01 13.55
N PHE A 68 -1.32 2.38 14.40
CA PHE A 68 -1.03 1.06 14.94
C PHE A 68 -1.31 -0.05 13.92
N ARG A 69 -0.33 -0.94 13.72
CA ARG A 69 -0.43 -2.12 12.85
C ARG A 69 -0.12 -3.39 13.63
N TYR A 70 -1.16 -4.09 14.07
CA TYR A 70 -1.05 -5.35 14.82
C TYR A 70 -0.09 -6.39 14.17
N PRO A 71 -0.08 -6.62 12.85
CA PRO A 71 0.85 -7.57 12.23
C PRO A 71 2.33 -7.22 12.44
N THR A 72 2.66 -5.93 12.55
CA THR A 72 4.03 -5.48 12.84
C THR A 72 4.36 -5.65 14.31
N PHE A 73 3.39 -5.39 15.19
CA PHE A 73 3.54 -5.56 16.65
C PHE A 73 3.94 -6.98 17.02
N VAL A 74 3.23 -7.97 16.46
CA VAL A 74 3.56 -9.39 16.70
C VAL A 74 4.80 -9.88 15.95
N ASN A 75 5.44 -9.01 15.14
CA ASN A 75 6.60 -9.32 14.33
C ASN A 75 7.77 -8.33 14.56
N GLY A 76 8.00 -7.97 15.82
CA GLY A 76 9.23 -7.25 16.23
C GLY A 76 9.18 -5.73 16.13
N ASN A 77 8.02 -5.12 15.83
CA ASN A 77 7.81 -3.69 16.00
C ASN A 77 7.25 -3.41 17.42
N GLU A 78 8.09 -2.99 18.36
CA GLU A 78 7.79 -3.04 19.81
C GLU A 78 6.49 -2.34 20.23
N ASP A 79 6.15 -1.21 19.62
CA ASP A 79 4.92 -0.45 19.91
C ASP A 79 3.82 -0.66 18.84
N GLY A 80 4.13 -1.41 17.78
CA GLY A 80 3.24 -1.64 16.64
C GLY A 80 2.95 -0.41 15.78
N MET A 81 3.50 0.75 16.11
CA MET A 81 3.26 1.98 15.36
C MET A 81 4.10 2.00 14.10
N LEU A 82 3.48 2.36 12.98
CA LEU A 82 4.13 2.38 11.68
C LEU A 82 3.93 3.74 11.02
N ILE A 83 5.02 4.32 10.51
CA ILE A 83 4.97 5.52 9.68
C ILE A 83 4.69 5.10 8.24
N GLU A 84 3.63 5.66 7.68
CA GLU A 84 3.07 5.25 6.40
C GLU A 84 2.69 6.45 5.53
N THR A 85 2.52 6.21 4.24
CA THR A 85 1.78 7.07 3.34
C THR A 85 0.30 6.73 3.47
N PRO A 86 -0.61 7.73 3.38
CA PRO A 86 -2.04 7.49 3.38
C PRO A 86 -2.43 6.40 2.38
N ALA A 87 -3.29 5.48 2.79
CA ALA A 87 -3.61 4.31 2.01
C ALA A 87 -4.89 3.59 2.47
N GLY A 88 -5.65 3.10 1.50
CA GLY A 88 -6.85 2.31 1.77
C GLY A 88 -7.17 1.29 0.69
N LEU A 89 -8.20 0.48 0.95
CA LEU A 89 -8.68 -0.53 0.02
C LEU A 89 -9.51 0.09 -1.10
N LEU A 90 -9.58 -0.57 -2.25
CA LEU A 90 -10.36 -0.05 -3.37
C LEU A 90 -11.87 -0.16 -3.17
N GLU A 91 -12.36 -1.19 -2.48
CA GLU A 91 -13.80 -1.39 -2.19
C GLU A 91 -14.76 -1.17 -3.38
N GLN A 92 -14.43 -1.75 -4.55
CA GLN A 92 -15.19 -1.59 -5.81
C GLN A 92 -15.14 -0.18 -6.45
N LYS A 93 -14.35 0.75 -5.90
CA LYS A 93 -14.06 2.07 -6.48
C LYS A 93 -12.88 1.97 -7.47
N SER A 94 -12.73 3.01 -8.28
CA SER A 94 -11.49 3.20 -9.03
C SER A 94 -10.34 3.53 -8.06
N PRO A 95 -9.08 3.19 -8.36
CA PRO A 95 -7.94 3.58 -7.54
C PRO A 95 -7.86 5.09 -7.27
N GLU A 96 -8.22 5.90 -8.28
CA GLU A 96 -8.26 7.36 -8.18
C GLU A 96 -9.35 7.86 -7.22
N ASP A 97 -10.53 7.24 -7.22
CA ASP A 97 -11.63 7.66 -6.34
C ASP A 97 -11.39 7.20 -4.90
N ALA A 98 -10.95 5.95 -4.72
CA ALA A 98 -10.60 5.42 -3.40
C ALA A 98 -9.56 6.31 -2.70
N ILE A 99 -8.47 6.66 -3.40
CA ILE A 99 -7.40 7.42 -2.76
C ILE A 99 -7.75 8.88 -2.45
N ARG A 100 -8.72 9.47 -3.17
CA ARG A 100 -9.22 10.82 -2.85
C ARG A 100 -10.01 10.84 -1.55
N GLU A 101 -10.82 9.82 -1.31
CA GLU A 101 -11.61 9.69 -0.09
C GLU A 101 -10.68 9.42 1.09
N GLU A 102 -9.80 8.42 0.95
CA GLU A 102 -8.85 8.01 1.99
C GLU A 102 -7.94 9.15 2.45
N VAL A 103 -7.34 9.90 1.51
CA VAL A 103 -6.44 10.98 1.92
C VAL A 103 -7.17 12.09 2.68
N ALA A 104 -8.42 12.37 2.32
CA ALA A 104 -9.22 13.37 3.01
C ALA A 104 -9.60 12.91 4.42
N GLU A 105 -9.90 11.63 4.58
CA GLU A 105 -10.22 11.01 5.86
C GLU A 105 -9.01 10.91 6.80
N GLU A 106 -7.92 10.30 6.32
CA GLU A 106 -6.73 10.05 7.14
C GLU A 106 -5.97 11.35 7.44
N THR A 107 -5.82 12.25 6.46
CA THR A 107 -4.95 13.44 6.60
C THR A 107 -5.68 14.77 6.75
N GLY A 108 -6.95 14.83 6.37
CA GLY A 108 -7.71 16.07 6.29
C GLY A 108 -7.39 16.94 5.08
N PHE A 109 -6.54 16.50 4.14
CA PHE A 109 -6.26 17.22 2.90
C PHE A 109 -7.21 16.81 1.78
N ALA A 110 -7.86 17.78 1.14
CA ALA A 110 -8.64 17.54 -0.06
C ALA A 110 -7.73 17.62 -1.30
N ILE A 111 -7.69 16.56 -2.11
CA ILE A 111 -6.96 16.54 -3.39
C ILE A 111 -7.95 16.43 -4.56
N GLU A 112 -7.74 17.23 -5.61
CA GLU A 112 -8.58 17.13 -6.81
C GLU A 112 -8.03 16.09 -7.80
N GLN A 113 -6.71 16.08 -8.02
CA GLN A 113 -6.08 15.32 -9.11
C GLN A 113 -4.87 14.51 -8.61
N PRO A 114 -5.08 13.33 -8.01
CA PRO A 114 -3.98 12.40 -7.75
C PRO A 114 -3.34 11.94 -9.08
N VAL A 115 -2.01 11.95 -9.15
CA VAL A 115 -1.25 11.47 -10.30
C VAL A 115 -0.71 10.09 -9.99
N LYS A 116 -1.12 9.09 -10.77
CA LYS A 116 -0.62 7.72 -10.63
C LYS A 116 0.82 7.61 -11.13
N VAL A 117 1.68 6.98 -10.32
CA VAL A 117 3.11 6.88 -10.60
C VAL A 117 3.62 5.44 -10.72
N LEU A 118 3.03 4.50 -9.97
CA LEU A 118 3.48 3.10 -9.92
C LEU A 118 2.28 2.15 -9.70
N GLU A 119 2.49 0.87 -10.02
CA GLU A 119 1.70 -0.24 -9.50
C GLU A 119 2.65 -1.36 -9.08
N ALA A 120 2.40 -2.00 -7.94
CA ALA A 120 3.23 -3.10 -7.47
C ALA A 120 2.43 -4.16 -6.71
N TYR A 121 2.84 -5.42 -6.85
CA TYR A 121 2.46 -6.48 -5.92
C TYR A 121 3.37 -6.41 -4.71
N MET A 122 2.80 -6.30 -3.51
CA MET A 122 3.58 -6.02 -2.30
C MET A 122 4.26 -7.27 -1.72
N SER A 123 3.61 -8.44 -1.80
CA SER A 123 4.17 -9.72 -1.33
C SER A 123 3.69 -10.91 -2.19
N PRO A 124 4.15 -11.02 -3.45
CA PRO A 124 3.59 -11.93 -4.46
C PRO A 124 3.87 -13.43 -4.21
N GLY A 125 4.53 -13.78 -3.10
CA GLY A 125 4.73 -15.17 -2.72
C GLY A 125 3.44 -15.87 -2.24
N SER A 126 2.56 -15.11 -1.58
CA SER A 126 1.34 -15.64 -0.95
C SER A 126 0.22 -14.63 -0.79
N VAL A 127 0.43 -13.34 -1.06
CA VAL A 127 -0.59 -12.29 -0.95
C VAL A 127 -0.97 -11.79 -2.34
N THR A 128 -2.26 -11.66 -2.62
CA THR A 128 -2.77 -11.23 -3.93
C THR A 128 -2.68 -9.73 -4.16
N GLU A 129 -2.51 -8.96 -3.08
CA GLU A 129 -2.60 -7.51 -3.05
C GLU A 129 -1.70 -6.84 -4.08
N LYS A 130 -2.34 -6.00 -4.90
CA LYS A 130 -1.69 -5.01 -5.73
C LYS A 130 -2.03 -3.62 -5.19
N LEU A 131 -1.02 -2.79 -4.99
CA LEU A 131 -1.19 -1.38 -4.66
C LEU A 131 -1.02 -0.49 -5.88
N HIS A 132 -1.88 0.52 -5.96
CA HIS A 132 -1.81 1.63 -6.90
C HIS A 132 -1.21 2.85 -6.20
N PHE A 133 -0.13 3.40 -6.75
CA PHE A 133 0.64 4.45 -6.09
C PHE A 133 0.38 5.80 -6.76
N PHE A 134 0.11 6.80 -5.94
CA PHE A 134 -0.21 8.15 -6.37
C PHE A 134 0.70 9.18 -5.70
N ILE A 135 0.75 10.36 -6.30
CA ILE A 135 1.29 11.57 -5.69
C ILE A 135 0.32 12.73 -5.91
N ALA A 136 0.36 13.72 -5.03
CA ALA A 136 -0.29 15.01 -5.28
C ALA A 136 0.49 16.14 -4.59
N SER A 137 0.59 17.28 -5.26
CA SER A 137 1.07 18.49 -4.60
C SER A 137 0.00 19.00 -3.63
N TYR A 138 0.39 19.46 -2.45
CA TYR A 138 -0.51 20.17 -1.55
C TYR A 138 -0.03 21.60 -1.30
N GLU A 139 -0.99 22.47 -0.99
CA GLU A 139 -0.75 23.79 -0.41
C GLU A 139 -1.26 23.77 1.02
N SER A 140 -0.68 24.56 1.92
CA SER A 140 -1.05 24.55 3.35
C SER A 140 -2.53 24.89 3.60
N THR A 141 -3.16 25.62 2.68
CA THR A 141 -4.59 25.97 2.72
C THR A 141 -5.53 24.83 2.33
N ALA A 142 -5.00 23.72 1.81
CA ALA A 142 -5.81 22.59 1.34
C ALA A 142 -6.24 21.63 2.47
N ARG A 143 -5.75 21.84 3.71
CA ARG A 143 -6.19 21.07 4.88
C ARG A 143 -7.56 21.57 5.35
N VAL A 144 -8.57 20.73 5.17
CA VAL A 144 -9.98 21.03 5.48
C VAL A 144 -10.45 20.45 6.81
N SER A 145 -9.70 19.51 7.38
CA SER A 145 -9.97 18.94 8.71
C SER A 145 -8.66 18.52 9.41
N CYS A 146 -8.77 18.06 10.66
CA CYS A 146 -7.60 17.52 11.36
C CYS A 146 -7.11 16.18 10.77
N GLY A 147 -7.90 15.50 9.93
CA GLY A 147 -7.69 14.09 9.61
C GLY A 147 -7.93 13.20 10.83
N GLY A 148 -7.29 12.03 10.84
CA GLY A 148 -7.29 11.11 11.99
C GLY A 148 -7.94 9.74 11.72
N GLY A 149 -8.51 9.54 10.53
CA GLY A 149 -9.18 8.29 10.17
C GLY A 149 -10.59 8.17 10.75
N ASN A 150 -11.19 6.99 10.59
CA ASN A 150 -12.51 6.65 11.09
C ASN A 150 -12.47 5.89 12.43
N VAL A 151 -12.93 6.54 13.50
CA VAL A 151 -13.01 5.94 14.85
C VAL A 151 -13.92 4.72 14.91
N GLU A 152 -14.99 4.66 14.11
CA GLU A 152 -15.89 3.50 14.07
C GLU A 152 -15.21 2.26 13.47
N GLU A 153 -14.19 2.46 12.63
CA GLU A 153 -13.36 1.41 12.03
C GLU A 153 -12.14 1.05 12.90
N GLY A 154 -11.99 1.73 14.04
CA GLY A 154 -10.90 1.51 14.99
C GLY A 154 -9.61 2.24 14.61
N GLU A 155 -9.69 3.23 13.74
CA GLU A 155 -8.55 4.03 13.33
C GLU A 155 -8.21 5.11 14.38
N ASP A 156 -6.91 5.30 14.59
CA ASP A 156 -6.33 6.36 15.42
C ASP A 156 -5.02 6.79 14.75
N ILE A 157 -5.13 7.81 13.89
CA ILE A 157 -4.07 8.19 12.94
C ILE A 157 -3.47 9.54 13.32
N GLU A 158 -2.17 9.56 13.55
CA GLU A 158 -1.38 10.79 13.69
C GLU A 158 -0.96 11.28 12.30
N VAL A 159 -1.25 12.55 11.98
CA VAL A 159 -0.85 13.20 10.73
C VAL A 159 0.28 14.18 11.01
N PHE A 160 1.39 14.06 10.29
CA PHE A 160 2.53 14.94 10.48
C PHE A 160 3.25 15.24 9.16
N GLU A 161 4.03 16.32 9.20
CA GLU A 161 4.79 16.83 8.06
C GLU A 161 6.28 16.69 8.37
N LEU A 162 7.05 16.22 7.39
CA LEU A 162 8.52 16.16 7.45
C LEU A 162 9.13 16.70 6.17
N SER A 163 10.37 17.19 6.24
CA SER A 163 11.13 17.41 5.01
C SER A 163 11.44 16.08 4.32
N ILE A 164 11.57 16.10 2.99
CA ILE A 164 11.99 14.91 2.24
C ILE A 164 13.35 14.38 2.71
N ALA A 165 14.26 15.28 3.11
CA ALA A 165 15.57 14.91 3.64
C ALA A 165 15.46 14.11 4.94
N GLU A 166 14.70 14.61 5.92
CA GLU A 166 14.45 13.89 7.18
C GLU A 166 13.76 12.55 6.94
N ALA A 167 12.79 12.48 6.02
CA ALA A 167 12.11 11.25 5.70
C ALA A 167 13.07 10.18 5.15
N LEU A 168 14.05 10.57 4.31
CA LEU A 168 15.07 9.65 3.82
C LEU A 168 16.03 9.20 4.93
N GLU A 169 16.45 10.10 5.82
CA GLU A 169 17.25 9.73 7.01
C GLU A 169 16.50 8.75 7.93
N GLN A 170 15.17 8.90 8.02
CA GLN A 170 14.32 7.98 8.78
C GLN A 170 14.20 6.60 8.12
N ILE A 171 14.32 6.49 6.79
CA ILE A 171 14.46 5.19 6.11
C ILE A 171 15.81 4.56 6.46
N ASP A 172 16.89 5.33 6.38
CA ASP A 172 18.25 4.83 6.64
C ASP A 172 18.44 4.35 8.09
N SER A 173 17.85 5.05 9.05
CA SER A 173 17.86 4.65 10.46
C SER A 173 16.91 3.48 10.77
N GLY A 174 16.03 3.12 9.83
CA GLY A 174 15.02 2.10 10.01
C GLY A 174 13.85 2.53 10.89
N LEU A 175 13.62 3.84 11.08
CA LEU A 175 12.40 4.35 11.69
C LEU A 175 11.21 4.19 10.73
N ILE A 176 11.38 4.59 9.47
CA ILE A 176 10.46 4.28 8.38
C ILE A 176 10.83 2.92 7.80
N LYS A 177 9.93 1.95 7.93
CA LYS A 177 10.12 0.56 7.50
C LYS A 177 8.92 -0.03 6.76
N ASP A 178 8.04 0.83 6.26
CA ASP A 178 6.90 0.44 5.43
C ASP A 178 7.26 0.49 3.93
N ALA A 179 6.95 -0.58 3.21
CA ALA A 179 7.41 -0.77 1.83
C ALA A 179 6.83 0.28 0.88
N LYS A 180 5.52 0.55 0.94
CA LYS A 180 4.87 1.50 0.03
C LYS A 180 5.35 2.94 0.29
N THR A 181 5.60 3.28 1.55
CA THR A 181 6.15 4.58 1.96
C THR A 181 7.58 4.76 1.49
N ILE A 182 8.45 3.77 1.70
CA ILE A 182 9.83 3.80 1.18
C ILE A 182 9.82 4.03 -0.33
N MET A 183 8.98 3.29 -1.07
CA MET A 183 8.89 3.41 -2.52
C MET A 183 8.46 4.82 -2.98
N LEU A 184 7.47 5.43 -2.32
CA LEU A 184 7.01 6.78 -2.67
C LEU A 184 7.99 7.87 -2.28
N LEU A 185 8.62 7.77 -1.11
CA LEU A 185 9.66 8.73 -0.69
C LEU A 185 10.86 8.68 -1.63
N GLN A 186 11.32 7.48 -2.00
CA GLN A 186 12.40 7.32 -2.97
C GLN A 186 11.99 7.81 -4.36
N TYR A 187 10.75 7.57 -4.80
CA TYR A 187 10.23 8.13 -6.04
C TYR A 187 10.27 9.67 -6.01
N ALA A 188 9.78 10.28 -4.92
CA ALA A 188 9.72 11.73 -4.78
C ALA A 188 11.12 12.36 -4.79
N ALA A 189 12.06 11.78 -4.04
CA ALA A 189 13.45 12.19 -4.07
C ALA A 189 14.03 12.15 -5.50
N LEU A 190 13.77 11.07 -6.25
CA LEU A 190 14.31 10.89 -7.60
C LEU A 190 13.63 11.72 -8.70
N ARG A 191 12.38 12.16 -8.49
CA ARG A 191 11.54 12.69 -9.58
C ARG A 191 10.92 14.06 -9.31
N LEU A 192 10.83 14.48 -8.05
CA LEU A 192 10.12 15.70 -7.65
C LEU A 192 11.06 16.73 -7.00
N PHE A 193 12.00 16.27 -6.16
CA PHE A 193 12.88 17.13 -5.37
C PHE A 193 14.33 17.20 -5.89
N ASN A 194 14.56 16.73 -7.12
CA ASN A 194 15.87 16.73 -7.80
C ASN A 194 16.17 18.05 -8.52
#